data_AF-A0A6S4Q791-F1
#
_entry.id   AF-A0A6S4Q791-F1
#
_cell.length_a   1.000
_cell.length_b   1.000
_cell.length_c   1.000
_cell.angle_alpha   90.00
_cell.angle_beta   90.00
_cell.angle_gamma   90.00
#
_symmetry.space_group_name_H-M   'P 1'
#
loop_
_entity.id
_entity.type
_entity.pdbx_description
1 polymer ?
#
loop_
_entity_poly.entity_id
_entity_poly.type
_entity_poly.pdbx_seq_one_letter_code
_entity_poly.pdbx_strand_id
1 'polypeptide(L)'
;MTAKLLFFCVLFCLILALAPFLQLPVLDTNLEFIGAYGAYLSGTLSTCIAFFAYLGVMKTLEMQRRQLEKMSKETIVLEIERCLERQDELLMQSLFNQEIKFTLSEVEYDLYKIMTMPFFEAYYQNVVKPKSYYTDSNLDGRTFNEVMVFSVLGIASLNLTRMTEYLREHRKITTKSNAVIAFYCNKHQILAKRLHVLGYLDSDTYELWVKKT
;
A
#
# COMPACT_ATOMS: atom_id res chain seq x y z
N MET A 1 20.44 17.56 -14.09
CA MET A 1 21.30 18.49 -14.86
C MET A 1 21.14 19.89 -14.30
N THR A 2 22.19 20.50 -13.75
CA THR A 2 22.13 21.85 -13.17
C THR A 2 22.01 22.90 -14.26
N ALA A 3 21.26 23.99 -14.03
CA ALA A 3 21.09 25.09 -14.98
C ALA A 3 22.42 25.62 -15.54
N LYS A 4 23.48 25.58 -14.73
CA LYS A 4 24.86 25.93 -15.11
C LYS A 4 25.41 25.09 -16.26
N LEU A 5 25.16 23.77 -16.27
CA LEU A 5 25.67 22.87 -17.31
C LEU A 5 24.95 23.11 -18.64
N LEU A 6 23.64 23.37 -18.58
CA LEU A 6 22.81 23.70 -19.74
C LEU A 6 23.27 25.03 -20.36
N PHE A 7 23.57 26.03 -19.52
CA PHE A 7 24.14 27.30 -19.95
C PHE A 7 25.50 27.12 -20.65
N PHE A 8 26.41 26.31 -20.10
CA PHE A 8 27.70 26.04 -20.74
C PHE A 8 27.56 25.32 -22.09
N CYS A 9 26.63 24.36 -22.23
CA CYS A 9 26.37 23.69 -23.50
C CYS A 9 25.81 24.65 -24.56
N VAL A 10 24.88 25.54 -24.18
CA VAL A 10 24.34 26.57 -25.07
C VAL A 10 25.44 27.55 -25.50
N LEU A 11 26.26 28.01 -24.55
CA LEU A 11 27.38 28.90 -24.81
C LEU A 11 28.39 28.25 -25.76
N PHE A 12 28.72 26.98 -25.57
CA PHE A 12 29.64 26.24 -26.44
C PHE A 12 29.10 26.07 -27.87
N CYS A 13 27.81 25.75 -28.03
CA CYS A 13 27.16 25.72 -29.34
C CYS A 13 27.18 27.09 -30.04
N LEU A 14 26.96 28.19 -29.29
CA LEU A 14 27.08 29.55 -29.80
C LEU A 14 28.50 29.90 -30.24
N ILE A 15 29.51 29.53 -29.44
CA ILE A 15 30.91 29.72 -29.78
C ILE A 15 31.28 28.93 -31.03
N LEU A 16 30.85 27.67 -31.17
CA LEU A 16 31.12 26.87 -32.37
C LEU A 16 30.45 27.46 -33.63
N ALA A 17 29.23 27.99 -33.49
CA ALA A 17 28.54 28.64 -34.61
C ALA A 17 29.19 29.97 -35.03
N LEU A 18 29.76 30.72 -34.08
CA LEU A 18 30.35 32.04 -34.29
C LEU A 18 31.88 32.02 -34.49
N ALA A 19 32.56 30.93 -34.14
CA ALA A 19 34.01 30.76 -34.26
C ALA A 19 34.57 31.12 -35.66
N PRO A 20 33.91 30.81 -36.77
CA PRO A 20 34.39 31.21 -38.09
C PRO A 20 34.47 32.74 -38.29
N PHE A 21 33.68 33.53 -37.56
CA PHE A 21 33.63 35.00 -37.68
C PHE A 21 34.72 35.72 -36.88
N LEU A 22 35.41 35.05 -35.95
CA LEU A 22 36.41 35.68 -35.08
C LEU A 22 37.77 35.87 -35.76
N GLN A 23 37.99 35.29 -36.96
CA GLN A 23 39.29 35.33 -37.66
C GLN A 23 39.23 35.66 -39.16
N LEU A 24 38.07 36.01 -39.73
CA LEU A 24 37.98 36.29 -41.17
C LEU A 24 38.04 37.81 -41.45
N PRO A 25 39.00 38.29 -42.27
CA PRO A 25 38.91 39.64 -42.83
C PRO A 25 37.64 39.74 -43.69
N VAL A 26 37.02 40.91 -43.69
CA VAL A 26 35.80 41.24 -44.45
C VAL A 26 36.04 40.86 -45.92
N LEU A 27 35.49 39.73 -46.37
CA LEU A 27 35.68 39.20 -47.72
C LEU A 27 34.44 39.51 -48.56
N ASP A 28 34.66 39.97 -49.79
CA ASP A 28 33.60 40.20 -50.77
C ASP A 28 32.72 38.95 -50.94
N THR A 29 31.41 39.13 -50.86
CA THR A 29 30.40 38.07 -50.85
C THR A 29 30.46 37.20 -52.11
N ASN A 30 31.09 36.02 -52.00
CA ASN A 30 31.06 34.96 -53.02
C ASN A 30 29.97 33.92 -52.68
N LEU A 31 29.18 33.51 -53.68
CA LEU A 31 28.12 32.50 -53.55
C LEU A 31 28.63 31.15 -53.00
N GLU A 32 29.86 30.77 -53.33
CA GLU A 32 30.48 29.53 -52.81
C GLU A 32 30.73 29.60 -51.29
N PHE A 33 31.12 30.78 -50.78
CA PHE A 33 31.32 31.00 -49.35
C PHE A 33 30.00 30.92 -48.58
N ILE A 34 28.93 31.52 -49.13
CA ILE A 34 27.59 31.47 -48.53
C ILE A 34 27.06 30.02 -48.48
N GLY A 35 27.29 29.24 -49.54
CA GLY A 35 26.91 27.82 -49.59
C GLY A 35 27.67 26.97 -48.57
N ALA A 36 29.00 27.10 -48.50
CA ALA A 36 29.83 26.40 -47.52
C ALA A 36 29.49 26.77 -46.08
N TYR A 37 29.21 28.07 -45.83
CA TYR A 37 28.78 28.55 -44.52
C TYR A 37 27.40 28.03 -44.12
N GLY A 38 26.43 28.08 -45.05
CA GLY A 38 25.09 27.51 -44.82
C GLY A 38 25.16 26.03 -44.47
N ALA A 39 26.03 25.26 -45.12
CA ALA A 39 26.27 23.85 -44.81
C ALA A 39 26.91 23.66 -43.42
N TYR A 40 27.91 24.46 -43.05
CA TYR A 40 28.56 24.42 -41.73
C TYR A 40 27.59 24.77 -40.60
N LEU A 41 26.86 25.87 -40.74
CA LEU A 41 25.87 26.34 -39.76
C LEU A 41 24.75 25.31 -39.61
N SER A 42 24.24 24.78 -40.73
CA SER A 42 23.24 23.71 -40.76
C SER A 42 23.71 22.45 -40.03
N GLY A 43 24.91 21.96 -40.33
CA GLY A 43 25.47 20.75 -39.68
C GLY A 43 25.72 20.94 -38.19
N THR A 44 26.23 22.10 -37.78
CA THR A 44 26.54 22.39 -36.38
C THR A 44 25.26 22.61 -35.56
N LEU A 45 24.32 23.42 -36.09
CA LEU A 45 23.08 23.74 -35.41
C LEU A 45 22.15 22.52 -35.32
N SER A 46 22.05 21.71 -36.38
CA SER A 46 21.25 20.47 -36.36
C SER A 46 21.75 19.49 -35.31
N THR A 47 23.08 19.34 -35.17
CA THR A 47 23.68 18.49 -34.14
C THR A 47 23.41 19.02 -32.73
N CYS A 48 23.51 20.35 -32.51
CA CYS A 48 23.14 20.97 -31.24
C CYS A 48 21.65 20.76 -30.91
N ILE A 49 20.74 20.95 -31.88
CA ILE A 49 19.31 20.70 -31.72
C ILE A 49 19.05 19.23 -31.35
N ALA A 50 19.68 18.29 -32.06
CA ALA A 50 19.56 16.86 -31.77
C ALA A 50 20.05 16.51 -30.36
N PHE A 51 21.15 17.13 -29.90
CA PHE A 51 21.66 16.94 -28.55
C PHE A 51 20.69 17.46 -27.47
N PHE A 52 20.13 18.66 -27.65
CA PHE A 52 19.11 19.17 -26.71
C PHE A 52 17.83 18.34 -26.72
N ALA A 53 17.40 17.86 -27.90
CA ALA A 53 16.27 16.94 -28.01
C ALA A 53 16.54 15.63 -27.25
N TYR A 54 17.74 15.05 -27.40
CA TYR A 54 18.16 13.87 -26.65
C TYR A 54 18.13 14.10 -25.13
N LEU A 55 18.65 15.24 -24.65
CA LEU A 55 18.58 15.58 -23.23
C LEU A 55 17.13 15.74 -22.73
N GLY A 56 16.26 16.33 -23.54
CA GLY A 56 14.82 16.43 -23.27
C GLY A 56 14.16 15.07 -23.13
N VAL A 57 14.48 14.13 -24.05
CA VAL A 57 14.00 12.75 -24.00
C VAL A 57 14.49 12.04 -22.74
N MET A 58 15.78 12.15 -22.40
CA MET A 58 16.35 11.54 -21.19
C MET A 58 15.66 12.02 -19.92
N LYS A 59 15.44 13.33 -19.78
CA LYS A 59 14.71 13.91 -18.64
C LYS A 59 13.25 13.43 -18.59
N THR A 60 12.62 13.27 -19.75
CA THR A 60 11.24 12.78 -19.84
C THR A 60 11.16 11.31 -19.40
N LEU A 61 12.11 10.47 -19.82
CA LEU A 61 12.21 9.08 -19.39
C LEU A 61 12.44 8.96 -17.88
N GLU A 62 13.31 9.79 -17.31
CA GLU A 62 13.52 9.85 -15.85
C GLU A 62 12.23 10.22 -15.11
N MET A 63 11.48 11.21 -15.64
CA MET A 63 10.22 11.63 -15.04
C MET A 63 9.16 10.54 -15.12
N GLN A 64 9.02 9.89 -16.28
CA GLN A 64 8.11 8.76 -16.48
C GLN A 64 8.44 7.60 -15.53
N ARG A 65 9.72 7.27 -15.37
CA ARG A 65 10.15 6.22 -14.44
C ARG A 65 9.74 6.52 -13.00
N ARG A 66 9.95 7.75 -12.53
CA ARG A 66 9.53 8.18 -11.18
C ARG A 66 8.01 8.13 -11.01
N GLN A 67 7.26 8.53 -12.03
CA GLN A 67 5.80 8.46 -12.01
C GLN A 67 5.31 7.01 -11.96
N LEU A 68 5.93 6.12 -12.74
CA LEU A 68 5.58 4.70 -12.77
C LEU A 68 5.91 4.01 -11.43
N GLU A 69 7.05 4.32 -10.82
CA GLU A 69 7.38 3.85 -9.46
C GLU A 69 6.38 4.35 -8.41
N LYS A 70 5.91 5.59 -8.53
CA LYS A 70 4.88 6.15 -7.64
C LYS A 70 3.52 5.46 -7.84
N MET A 71 3.06 5.33 -9.09
CA MET A 71 1.82 4.64 -9.42
C MET A 71 1.84 3.17 -8.98
N SER A 72 2.97 2.49 -9.14
CA SER A 72 3.13 1.10 -8.68
C SER A 72 2.90 0.98 -7.18
N LYS A 73 3.49 1.89 -6.38
CA LYS A 73 3.26 1.91 -4.92
C LYS A 73 1.80 2.19 -4.57
N GLU A 74 1.18 3.18 -5.22
CA GLU A 74 -0.24 3.50 -5.01
C GLU A 74 -1.16 2.32 -5.37
N THR A 75 -0.85 1.59 -6.45
CA THR A 75 -1.60 0.40 -6.87
C THR A 75 -1.51 -0.72 -5.82
N ILE A 76 -0.32 -0.94 -5.26
CA ILE A 76 -0.14 -1.94 -4.19
C ILE A 76 -0.94 -1.55 -2.95
N VAL A 77 -0.93 -0.27 -2.56
CA VAL A 77 -1.72 0.23 -1.41
C VAL A 77 -3.21 -0.03 -1.62
N LEU A 78 -3.75 0.33 -2.79
CA LEU A 78 -5.16 0.09 -3.13
C LEU A 78 -5.52 -1.40 -3.09
N GLU A 79 -4.64 -2.27 -3.56
CA GLU A 79 -4.88 -3.71 -3.53
C GLU A 79 -4.86 -4.28 -2.10
N ILE A 80 -3.97 -3.76 -1.24
CA ILE A 80 -3.96 -4.09 0.18
C ILE A 80 -5.26 -3.63 0.85
N GLU A 81 -5.73 -2.41 0.58
CA GLU A 81 -7.00 -1.90 1.13
C GLU A 81 -8.20 -2.77 0.70
N ARG A 82 -8.27 -3.17 -0.58
CA ARG A 82 -9.29 -4.13 -1.05
C ARG A 82 -9.21 -5.48 -0.35
N CYS A 83 -8.00 -5.98 -0.10
CA CYS A 83 -7.81 -7.21 0.65
C CYS A 83 -8.30 -7.06 2.09
N LEU A 84 -8.04 -5.93 2.73
CA LEU A 84 -8.52 -5.64 4.08
C LEU A 84 -10.05 -5.57 4.15
N GLU A 85 -10.69 -4.89 3.19
CA GLU A 85 -12.16 -4.85 3.07
C GLU A 85 -12.75 -6.25 2.90
N ARG A 86 -12.16 -7.06 2.01
CA ARG A 86 -12.61 -8.44 1.81
C ARG A 86 -12.45 -9.31 3.06
N GLN A 87 -11.34 -9.18 3.79
CA GLN A 87 -11.16 -9.94 5.04
C GLN A 87 -12.16 -9.50 6.12
N ASP A 88 -12.47 -8.21 6.20
CA ASP A 88 -13.47 -7.67 7.10
C ASP A 88 -14.87 -8.22 6.79
N GLU A 89 -15.27 -8.27 5.52
CA GLU A 89 -16.51 -8.90 5.10
C GLU A 89 -16.58 -10.38 5.49
N LEU A 90 -15.52 -11.15 5.23
CA LEU A 90 -15.44 -12.57 5.58
C LEU A 90 -15.50 -12.79 7.10
N LEU A 91 -14.85 -11.92 7.87
CA LEU A 91 -14.90 -11.93 9.32
C LEU A 91 -16.31 -11.66 9.83
N MET A 92 -16.98 -10.63 9.30
CA MET A 92 -18.37 -10.31 9.62
C MET A 92 -19.30 -11.48 9.30
N GLN A 93 -19.22 -12.03 8.09
CA GLN A 93 -20.04 -13.16 7.64
C GLN A 93 -19.85 -14.39 8.52
N SER A 94 -18.61 -14.69 8.91
CA SER A 94 -18.33 -15.84 9.78
C SER A 94 -19.01 -15.71 11.14
N LEU A 95 -19.00 -14.52 11.74
CA LEU A 95 -19.56 -14.25 13.06
C LEU A 95 -21.09 -14.06 13.04
N PHE A 96 -21.67 -13.73 11.89
CA PHE A 96 -23.11 -13.53 11.72
C PHE A 96 -23.91 -14.81 11.46
N ASN A 97 -23.33 -15.99 11.68
CA ASN A 97 -24.03 -17.25 11.49
C ASN A 97 -25.35 -17.27 12.29
N GLN A 98 -26.49 -17.18 11.59
CA GLN A 98 -27.83 -16.99 12.17
C GLN A 98 -28.30 -18.18 13.02
N GLU A 99 -27.62 -19.33 12.90
CA GLU A 99 -27.88 -20.53 13.68
C GLU A 99 -27.27 -20.44 15.09
N ILE A 100 -26.20 -19.66 15.28
CA ILE A 100 -25.52 -19.52 16.57
C ILE A 100 -26.13 -18.35 17.33
N LYS A 101 -27.12 -18.68 18.17
CA LYS A 101 -27.78 -17.73 19.06
C LYS A 101 -27.55 -18.06 20.51
N PHE A 102 -27.47 -17.02 21.33
CA PHE A 102 -27.35 -17.14 22.76
C PHE A 102 -28.38 -16.28 23.46
N THR A 103 -29.01 -16.85 24.47
CA THR A 103 -30.05 -16.16 25.24
C THR A 103 -29.45 -15.59 26.51
N LEU A 104 -29.58 -14.28 26.69
CA LEU A 104 -29.23 -13.58 27.94
C LEU A 104 -30.44 -12.76 28.37
N SER A 105 -30.95 -13.02 29.57
CA SER A 105 -32.12 -12.31 30.12
C SER A 105 -33.32 -12.26 29.15
N GLU A 106 -33.67 -13.42 28.59
CA GLU A 106 -34.79 -13.61 27.63
C GLU A 106 -34.61 -12.95 26.26
N VAL A 107 -33.46 -12.32 25.98
CA VAL A 107 -33.13 -11.73 24.67
C VAL A 107 -32.10 -12.59 23.95
N GLU A 108 -32.35 -12.87 22.67
CA GLU A 108 -31.41 -13.58 21.80
C GLU A 108 -30.38 -12.63 21.18
N TYR A 109 -29.11 -13.03 21.27
CA TYR A 109 -27.99 -12.34 20.67
C TYR A 109 -27.20 -13.27 19.75
N ASP A 110 -26.75 -12.74 18.63
CA ASP A 110 -25.85 -13.41 17.71
C ASP A 110 -24.40 -13.43 18.27
N LEU A 111 -23.60 -14.37 17.76
CA LEU A 111 -22.19 -14.50 18.14
C LEU A 111 -21.39 -13.23 17.85
N TYR A 112 -21.70 -12.54 16.74
CA TYR A 112 -21.06 -11.28 16.38
C TYR A 112 -21.17 -10.23 17.50
N LYS A 113 -22.38 -9.96 18.01
CA LYS A 113 -22.61 -9.01 19.11
C LYS A 113 -21.86 -9.43 20.38
N ILE A 114 -21.91 -10.71 20.73
CA ILE A 114 -21.24 -11.23 21.92
C ILE A 114 -19.73 -11.11 21.82
N MET A 115 -19.16 -11.20 20.63
CA MET A 115 -17.72 -11.12 20.41
C MET A 115 -17.21 -9.70 20.11
N THR A 116 -18.07 -8.75 19.77
CA THR A 116 -17.65 -7.40 19.36
C THR A 116 -18.17 -6.26 20.24
N MET A 117 -19.35 -6.40 20.86
CA MET A 117 -19.93 -5.30 21.64
C MET A 117 -19.34 -5.22 23.06
N PRO A 118 -18.97 -4.01 23.55
CA PRO A 118 -18.46 -3.82 24.91
C PRO A 118 -19.40 -4.33 26.01
N PHE A 119 -20.71 -4.28 25.79
CA PHE A 119 -21.74 -4.70 26.73
C PHE A 119 -21.51 -6.13 27.28
N PHE A 120 -20.99 -7.04 26.45
CA PHE A 120 -20.79 -8.45 26.82
C PHE A 120 -19.47 -8.74 27.55
N GLU A 121 -18.69 -7.71 27.94
CA GLU A 121 -17.35 -7.91 28.52
C GLU A 121 -17.33 -8.84 29.74
N ALA A 122 -18.35 -8.76 30.60
CA ALA A 122 -18.47 -9.59 31.79
C ALA A 122 -19.08 -10.99 31.54
N TYR A 123 -19.61 -11.24 30.34
CA TYR A 123 -20.47 -12.41 30.07
C TYR A 123 -19.96 -13.32 28.95
N TYR A 124 -19.15 -12.82 28.02
CA TYR A 124 -18.77 -13.58 26.83
C TYR A 124 -18.07 -14.91 27.15
N GLN A 125 -17.29 -14.99 28.24
CA GLN A 125 -16.61 -16.22 28.68
C GLN A 125 -17.55 -17.29 29.23
N ASN A 126 -18.74 -16.91 29.71
CA ASN A 126 -19.74 -17.87 30.17
C ASN A 126 -20.37 -18.61 28.98
N VAL A 127 -20.41 -17.91 27.85
CA VAL A 127 -21.12 -18.31 26.63
C VAL A 127 -20.18 -18.98 25.63
N VAL A 128 -18.94 -18.50 25.53
CA VAL A 128 -17.94 -18.98 24.58
C VAL A 128 -16.80 -19.65 25.31
N LYS A 129 -16.53 -20.92 24.99
CA LYS A 129 -15.46 -21.71 25.61
C LYS A 129 -14.08 -21.35 25.04
N PRO A 130 -13.02 -21.37 25.87
CA PRO A 130 -11.65 -21.15 25.40
C PRO A 130 -11.20 -22.27 24.44
N LYS A 131 -10.21 -21.99 23.59
CA LYS A 131 -9.68 -22.95 22.61
C LYS A 131 -9.21 -24.27 23.26
N SER A 132 -8.64 -24.19 24.46
CA SER A 132 -8.16 -25.36 25.22
C SER A 132 -9.24 -26.40 25.53
N TYR A 133 -10.48 -25.95 25.75
CA TYR A 133 -11.64 -26.84 25.97
C TYR A 133 -11.85 -27.82 24.81
N TYR A 134 -11.48 -27.41 23.59
CA TYR A 134 -11.68 -28.21 22.38
C TYR A 134 -10.49 -29.12 22.04
N THR A 135 -9.31 -28.84 22.58
CA THR A 135 -8.10 -29.62 22.34
C THR A 135 -7.93 -30.80 23.29
N ASP A 136 -8.67 -30.83 24.40
CA ASP A 136 -8.64 -31.96 25.33
C ASP A 136 -9.29 -33.21 24.74
N SER A 137 -8.72 -34.38 25.03
CA SER A 137 -9.07 -35.69 24.45
C SER A 137 -10.40 -36.27 24.92
N ASN A 138 -11.06 -35.66 25.92
CA ASN A 138 -12.43 -36.01 26.31
C ASN A 138 -13.42 -35.25 25.42
N LEU A 139 -13.79 -35.88 24.31
CA LEU A 139 -14.74 -35.38 23.31
C LEU A 139 -16.21 -35.68 23.65
N ASP A 140 -16.45 -36.58 24.62
CA ASP A 140 -17.81 -36.98 25.01
C ASP A 140 -18.55 -35.82 25.68
N GLY A 141 -19.66 -35.39 25.05
CA GLY A 141 -20.58 -34.38 25.61
C GLY A 141 -20.60 -33.03 24.90
N ARG A 142 -19.81 -32.81 23.85
CA ARG A 142 -19.83 -31.54 23.09
C ARG A 142 -21.04 -31.45 22.18
N THR A 143 -21.75 -30.33 22.26
CA THR A 143 -22.89 -30.05 21.39
C THR A 143 -22.43 -29.60 20.00
N PHE A 144 -23.28 -29.83 18.98
CA PHE A 144 -23.02 -29.33 17.62
C PHE A 144 -22.79 -27.81 17.60
N ASN A 145 -23.57 -27.05 18.38
CA ASN A 145 -23.42 -25.60 18.50
C ASN A 145 -22.04 -25.20 19.03
N GLU A 146 -21.51 -25.90 20.04
CA GLU A 146 -20.16 -25.61 20.56
C GLU A 146 -19.07 -25.86 19.52
N VAL A 147 -19.21 -26.89 18.69
CA VAL A 147 -18.27 -27.17 17.59
C VAL A 147 -18.36 -26.09 16.50
N MET A 148 -19.58 -25.64 16.18
CA MET A 148 -19.79 -24.55 15.23
C MET A 148 -19.18 -23.23 15.72
N VAL A 149 -19.36 -22.89 17.01
CA VAL A 149 -18.72 -21.72 17.62
C VAL A 149 -17.20 -21.82 17.52
N PHE A 150 -16.62 -22.97 17.87
CA PHE A 150 -15.18 -23.20 17.76
C PHE A 150 -14.66 -22.96 16.34
N SER A 151 -15.34 -23.55 15.34
CA SER A 151 -14.99 -23.40 13.93
C SER A 151 -15.05 -21.93 13.47
N VAL A 152 -16.14 -21.24 13.79
CA VAL A 152 -16.32 -19.82 13.45
C VAL A 152 -15.25 -18.94 14.08
N LEU A 153 -14.91 -19.15 15.35
CA LEU A 153 -13.86 -18.37 16.01
C LEU A 153 -12.46 -18.70 15.47
N GLY A 154 -12.22 -19.94 15.05
CA GLY A 154 -11.01 -20.31 14.31
C GLY A 154 -10.88 -19.53 13.00
N ILE A 155 -11.96 -19.43 12.23
CA ILE A 155 -12.01 -18.66 10.98
C ILE A 155 -11.82 -17.16 11.25
N ALA A 156 -12.49 -16.61 12.27
CA ALA A 156 -12.35 -15.20 12.64
C ALA A 156 -10.91 -14.86 13.05
N SER A 157 -10.26 -15.73 13.83
CA SER A 157 -8.85 -15.58 14.22
C SER A 157 -7.92 -15.64 13.01
N LEU A 158 -8.15 -16.56 12.07
CA LEU A 158 -7.39 -16.65 10.83
C LEU A 158 -7.51 -15.37 10.00
N ASN A 159 -8.73 -14.83 9.85
CA ASN A 159 -8.96 -13.60 9.10
C ASN A 159 -8.30 -12.40 9.78
N LEU A 160 -8.35 -12.27 11.11
CA LEU A 160 -7.58 -11.23 11.82
C LEU A 160 -6.07 -11.38 11.63
N THR A 161 -5.56 -12.62 11.62
CA THR A 161 -4.14 -12.88 11.37
C THR A 161 -3.74 -12.41 9.97
N ARG A 162 -4.54 -12.71 8.94
CA ARG A 162 -4.32 -12.22 7.57
C ARG A 162 -4.43 -10.70 7.47
N MET A 163 -5.41 -10.09 8.13
CA MET A 163 -5.51 -8.62 8.20
C MET A 163 -4.27 -8.00 8.83
N THR A 164 -3.70 -8.64 9.85
CA THR A 164 -2.45 -8.19 10.48
C THR A 164 -1.29 -8.16 9.48
N GLU A 165 -1.18 -9.17 8.62
CA GLU A 165 -0.16 -9.22 7.55
C GLU A 165 -0.35 -8.07 6.55
N TYR A 166 -1.58 -7.86 6.08
CA TYR A 166 -1.92 -6.75 5.18
C TYR A 166 -1.63 -5.38 5.81
N LEU A 167 -1.96 -5.18 7.09
CA LEU A 167 -1.68 -3.93 7.81
C LEU A 167 -0.16 -3.70 7.98
N ARG A 168 0.62 -4.77 8.20
CA ARG A 168 2.09 -4.68 8.26
C ARG A 168 2.69 -4.28 6.91
N GLU A 169 2.21 -4.86 5.81
CA GLU A 169 2.65 -4.47 4.46
C GLU A 169 2.22 -3.05 4.10
N HIS A 170 0.98 -2.66 4.43
CA HIS A 170 0.50 -1.30 4.27
C HIS A 170 1.42 -0.29 4.98
N ARG A 171 1.84 -0.59 6.21
CA ARG A 171 2.75 0.27 6.99
C ARG A 171 4.13 0.43 6.35
N LYS A 172 4.66 -0.61 5.71
CA LYS A 172 5.97 -0.55 5.03
C LYS A 172 5.95 0.38 3.83
N ILE A 173 4.82 0.47 3.13
CA ILE A 173 4.67 1.25 1.90
C ILE A 173 4.24 2.68 2.22
N THR A 174 3.32 2.85 3.18
CA THR A 174 2.71 4.14 3.50
C THR A 174 3.45 4.82 4.66
N THR A 175 4.42 5.67 4.34
CA THR A 175 5.20 6.43 5.34
C THR A 175 4.46 7.57 6.05
N LYS A 176 3.25 7.96 5.61
CA LYS A 176 2.62 9.22 6.05
C LYS A 176 1.20 9.12 6.63
N SER A 177 0.50 8.00 6.46
CA SER A 177 -0.89 7.87 6.95
C SER A 177 -1.11 6.52 7.61
N ASN A 178 -1.31 6.55 8.92
CA ASN A 178 -1.77 5.42 9.71
C ASN A 178 -3.30 5.39 9.84
N ALA A 179 -4.06 6.20 9.09
CA ALA A 179 -5.51 6.29 9.24
C ALA A 179 -6.21 4.95 9.00
N VAL A 180 -5.81 4.23 7.95
CA VAL A 180 -6.34 2.90 7.62
C VAL A 180 -6.03 1.89 8.74
N ILE A 181 -4.79 1.90 9.22
CA ILE A 181 -4.37 1.02 10.32
C ILE A 181 -5.17 1.33 11.58
N ALA A 182 -5.27 2.60 11.96
CA ALA A 182 -6.03 3.04 13.12
C ALA A 182 -7.53 2.68 12.98
N PHE A 183 -8.11 2.82 11.80
CA PHE A 183 -9.50 2.43 11.53
C PHE A 183 -9.73 0.95 11.83
N TYR A 184 -8.95 0.05 11.23
CA TYR A 184 -9.11 -1.39 11.45
C TYR A 184 -8.76 -1.82 12.87
N CYS A 185 -7.68 -1.28 13.46
CA CYS A 185 -7.31 -1.58 14.84
C CYS A 185 -8.44 -1.18 15.81
N ASN A 186 -9.02 0.02 15.66
CA ASN A 186 -10.15 0.45 16.49
C ASN A 186 -11.40 -0.39 16.25
N LYS A 187 -11.70 -0.73 14.99
CA LYS A 187 -12.88 -1.52 14.61
C LYS A 187 -12.87 -2.92 15.24
N HIS A 188 -11.72 -3.60 15.24
CA HIS A 188 -11.62 -4.99 15.69
C HIS A 188 -10.97 -5.17 17.06
N GLN A 189 -10.67 -4.08 17.80
CA GLN A 189 -9.97 -4.14 19.08
C GLN A 189 -10.63 -5.11 20.09
N ILE A 190 -11.95 -5.05 20.22
CA ILE A 190 -12.70 -5.88 21.19
C ILE A 190 -12.67 -7.34 20.78
N LEU A 191 -12.88 -7.62 19.49
CA LEU A 191 -12.82 -8.96 18.96
C LEU A 191 -11.43 -9.57 19.15
N ALA A 192 -10.39 -8.84 18.79
CA ALA A 192 -8.99 -9.27 18.96
C ALA A 192 -8.67 -9.55 20.43
N LYS A 193 -9.11 -8.67 21.35
CA LYS A 193 -8.97 -8.89 22.80
C LYS A 193 -9.64 -10.18 23.25
N ARG A 194 -10.90 -10.41 22.86
CA ARG A 194 -11.65 -11.60 23.29
C ARG A 194 -11.07 -12.88 22.71
N LEU A 195 -10.71 -12.88 21.43
CA LEU A 195 -10.06 -14.02 20.79
C LEU A 195 -8.70 -14.33 21.43
N HIS A 196 -7.93 -13.31 21.82
CA HIS A 196 -6.68 -13.50 22.54
C HIS A 196 -6.90 -14.13 23.93
N VAL A 197 -7.84 -13.57 24.72
CA VAL A 197 -8.16 -14.11 26.06
C VAL A 197 -8.68 -15.54 26.00
N LEU A 198 -9.45 -15.89 24.97
CA LEU A 198 -9.95 -17.25 24.74
C LEU A 198 -8.90 -18.19 24.14
N GLY A 199 -7.69 -17.72 23.83
CA GLY A 199 -6.58 -18.51 23.28
C GLY A 199 -6.68 -18.83 21.79
N TYR A 200 -7.55 -18.13 21.04
CA TYR A 200 -7.66 -18.28 19.59
C TYR A 200 -6.66 -17.43 18.81
N LEU A 201 -6.20 -16.30 19.38
CA LEU A 201 -5.30 -15.36 18.74
C LEU A 201 -3.96 -15.28 19.49
N ASP A 202 -2.86 -15.49 18.77
CA ASP A 202 -1.51 -15.43 19.33
C ASP A 202 -1.12 -14.01 19.75
N SER A 203 -0.24 -13.91 20.76
CA SER A 203 0.20 -12.64 21.33
C SER A 203 0.81 -11.69 20.28
N ASP A 204 1.65 -12.20 19.39
CA ASP A 204 2.33 -11.39 18.36
C ASP A 204 1.34 -10.72 17.39
N THR A 205 0.25 -11.42 17.08
CA THR A 205 -0.83 -10.89 16.25
C THR A 205 -1.65 -9.89 17.06
N TYR A 206 -2.02 -10.25 18.30
CA TYR A 206 -2.78 -9.40 19.22
C TYR A 206 -2.12 -8.04 19.49
N GLU A 207 -0.79 -7.99 19.63
CA GLU A 207 -0.09 -6.75 19.91
C GLU A 207 -0.37 -5.65 18.89
N LEU A 208 -0.51 -5.98 17.60
CA LEU A 208 -0.80 -5.01 16.54
C LEU A 208 -2.19 -4.38 16.69
N TRP A 209 -3.15 -5.10 17.28
CA TRP A 209 -4.53 -4.63 17.45
C TRP A 209 -4.70 -3.73 18.68
N VAL A 210 -3.79 -3.81 19.65
CA VAL A 210 -3.92 -3.09 20.95
C VAL A 210 -2.84 -2.03 21.15
N LYS A 211 -1.60 -2.27 20.72
CA LYS A 211 -0.61 -1.20 20.66
C LYS A 211 -1.01 -0.29 19.50
N LYS A 212 -1.69 0.80 19.81
CA LYS A 212 -1.94 1.93 18.90
C LYS A 212 -0.60 2.47 18.41
N THR A 213 -0.02 1.86 17.38
CA THR A 213 1.22 2.32 16.73
C THR A 213 0.94 3.34 15.65
#